data_AF-A0A2V8A9L3-F1
#
_entry.id   AF-A0A2V8A9L3-F1
#
_cell.length_a   1.000
_cell.length_b   1.000
_cell.length_c   1.000
_cell.angle_alpha   90.00
_cell.angle_beta   90.00
_cell.angle_gamma   90.00
#
_symmetry.space_group_name_H-M   'P 1'
#
loop_
_entity.id
_entity.type
_entity.pdbx_description
1 polymer ?
#
loop_
_entity_poly.entity_id
_entity_poly.type
_entity_poly.pdbx_seq_one_letter_code
_entity_poly.pdbx_strand_id
1 'polypeptide(L)'
;MAAKLKAAPDFEKTAKAAGVEAKMTELISRDSPIPDLGTAPAVEEQAFSMTVGAVSDPIPTDNGTAVVKVLEKKEVAPDEWKNAKDRFREDLLTDRRNRFFSAYMVKAKQRMKIDVNRETLQKAIG
;
A
#
# COMPACT_ATOMS: atom_id res chain seq x y z
N MET A 1 0.84 30.04 13.78
CA MET A 1 1.96 29.17 14.22
C MET A 1 2.66 28.48 13.04
N ALA A 2 1.94 27.92 12.07
CA ALA A 2 2.56 27.28 10.89
C ALA A 2 3.54 28.15 10.09
N ALA A 3 3.24 29.45 9.89
CA ALA A 3 4.18 30.36 9.21
C ALA A 3 5.53 30.53 9.94
N LYS A 4 5.56 30.40 11.28
CA LYS A 4 6.80 30.44 12.07
C LYS A 4 7.58 29.12 11.95
N LEU A 5 6.89 27.99 11.88
CA LEU A 5 7.48 26.66 11.66
C LEU A 5 8.06 26.50 10.24
N LYS A 6 7.45 27.14 9.25
CA LYS A 6 7.93 27.17 7.85
C LYS A 6 9.25 27.92 7.67
N ALA A 7 9.49 28.95 8.49
CA ALA A 7 10.65 29.84 8.40
C ALA A 7 11.74 29.54 9.44
N ALA A 8 11.47 28.67 10.41
CA ALA A 8 12.41 28.39 11.49
C ALA A 8 13.47 27.36 11.08
N PRO A 9 14.77 27.62 11.33
CA PRO A 9 15.83 26.65 11.07
C PRO A 9 15.70 25.38 11.93
N ASP A 10 15.13 25.51 13.14
CA ASP A 10 14.89 24.40 14.07
C ASP A 10 13.37 24.18 14.28
N PHE A 11 12.82 23.18 13.58
CA PHE A 11 11.42 22.78 13.67
C PHE A 11 11.06 22.31 15.10
N GLU A 12 11.94 21.52 15.74
CA GLU A 12 11.74 21.05 17.11
C GLU A 12 11.70 22.17 18.15
N LYS A 13 12.61 23.14 18.05
CA LYS A 13 12.65 24.28 18.98
C LYS A 13 11.40 25.15 18.85
N THR A 14 10.91 25.29 17.63
CA THR A 14 9.71 26.09 17.34
C THR A 14 8.43 25.37 17.77
N ALA A 15 8.39 24.04 17.63
CA ALA A 15 7.32 23.20 18.16
C ALA A 15 7.27 23.27 19.69
N LYS A 16 8.42 23.09 20.36
CA LYS A 16 8.54 23.24 21.83
C LYS A 16 8.13 24.63 22.30
N ALA A 17 8.53 25.69 21.59
CA ALA A 17 8.11 27.07 21.90
C ALA A 17 6.61 27.31 21.68
N ALA A 18 5.95 26.49 20.86
CA ALA A 18 4.51 26.50 20.65
C ALA A 18 3.75 25.57 21.61
N GLY A 19 4.44 24.87 22.52
CA GLY A 19 3.84 23.92 23.46
C GLY A 19 3.47 22.57 22.85
N VAL A 20 4.01 22.23 21.68
CA VAL A 20 3.71 21.00 20.94
C VAL A 20 4.98 20.17 20.80
N GLU A 21 4.91 18.86 21.07
CA GLU A 21 6.06 17.98 20.93
C GLU A 21 6.25 17.58 19.47
N ALA A 22 7.40 17.90 18.88
CA ALA A 22 7.76 17.40 17.56
C ALA A 22 8.29 15.98 17.71
N LYS A 23 7.59 15.02 17.09
CA LYS A 23 8.05 13.63 17.00
C LYS A 23 8.43 13.30 15.57
N MET A 24 9.53 12.59 15.42
CA MET A 24 9.98 12.06 14.15
C MET A 24 9.36 10.68 13.94
N THR A 25 8.77 10.45 12.78
CA THR A 25 8.32 9.11 12.37
C THR A 25 9.44 8.43 11.59
N GLU A 26 9.45 7.10 11.60
CA GLU A 26 10.19 6.35 10.58
C GLU A 26 9.53 6.50 9.19
N LEU A 27 10.11 5.88 8.17
CA LEU A 27 9.52 5.86 6.82
C LEU A 27 8.15 5.17 6.87
N ILE A 28 7.09 5.96 6.63
CA ILE A 28 5.72 5.48 6.54
C ILE A 28 5.38 5.13 5.08
N SER A 29 4.61 4.06 4.87
CA SER A 29 4.00 3.77 3.57
C SER A 29 2.69 4.53 3.43
N ARG A 30 2.19 4.61 2.19
CA ARG A 30 0.79 4.99 1.98
C ARG A 30 -0.14 4.02 2.70
N ASP A 31 -1.23 4.53 3.26
CA ASP A 31 -2.24 3.79 4.05
C ASP A 31 -1.75 3.22 5.41
N SER A 32 -0.53 3.56 5.85
CA SER A 32 -0.07 3.16 7.20
C SER A 32 -0.51 4.18 8.26
N PRO A 33 -0.90 3.71 9.47
CA PRO A 33 -1.21 4.62 10.57
C PRO A 33 0.05 5.42 10.95
N ILE A 34 -0.12 6.73 11.08
CA ILE A 34 0.94 7.66 11.47
C ILE A 34 1.00 7.64 13.01
N PRO A 35 2.19 7.48 13.62
CA PRO A 35 2.35 7.61 15.07
C PRO A 35 1.68 8.89 15.62
N ASP A 36 0.95 8.78 16.72
CA ASP A 36 0.16 9.83 17.40
C ASP A 36 -1.04 10.42 16.63
N LEU A 37 -1.02 10.41 15.30
CA LEU A 37 -2.11 10.92 14.45
C LEU A 37 -3.10 9.82 14.02
N GLY A 38 -2.70 8.55 14.08
CA GLY A 38 -3.49 7.43 13.59
C GLY A 38 -3.68 7.49 12.08
N THR A 39 -4.87 7.13 11.61
CA THR A 39 -5.23 7.22 10.19
C THR A 39 -5.56 8.68 9.86
N ALA A 40 -4.64 9.39 9.19
CA ALA A 40 -4.81 10.79 8.81
C ALA A 40 -4.57 11.00 7.30
N PRO A 41 -5.57 10.69 6.45
CA PRO A 41 -5.42 10.69 4.99
C PRO A 41 -5.00 12.06 4.42
N ALA A 42 -5.55 13.16 4.97
CA ALA A 42 -5.19 14.51 4.55
C ALA A 42 -3.72 14.86 4.84
N VAL A 43 -3.17 14.34 5.93
CA VAL A 43 -1.75 14.52 6.28
C VAL A 43 -0.86 13.72 5.36
N GLU A 44 -1.26 12.47 5.08
CA GLU A 44 -0.55 11.60 4.15
C GLU A 44 -0.49 12.20 2.74
N GLU A 45 -1.63 12.62 2.19
CA GLU A 45 -1.71 13.20 0.85
C GLU A 45 -0.78 14.42 0.70
N GLN A 46 -0.86 15.33 1.68
CA GLN A 46 -0.01 16.52 1.69
C GLN A 46 1.47 16.15 1.85
N ALA A 47 1.84 15.27 2.79
CA ALA A 47 3.22 14.86 3.04
C ALA A 47 3.86 14.18 1.81
N PHE A 48 3.14 13.29 1.13
CA PHE A 48 3.64 12.59 -0.05
C PHE A 48 3.69 13.46 -1.32
N SER A 49 2.89 14.53 -1.37
CA SER A 49 2.92 15.52 -2.47
C SER A 49 4.10 16.50 -2.37
N MET A 50 4.64 16.67 -1.16
CA MET A 50 5.66 17.67 -0.85
C MET A 50 7.09 17.15 -1.11
N THR A 51 8.01 18.09 -1.34
CA THR A 51 9.44 17.80 -1.49
C THR A 51 10.12 17.63 -0.15
N VAL A 52 11.22 16.86 -0.13
CA VAL A 52 12.09 16.75 1.06
C VAL A 52 12.55 18.14 1.51
N GLY A 53 12.48 18.39 2.81
CA GLY A 53 12.80 19.67 3.45
C GLY A 53 11.62 20.64 3.56
N ALA A 54 10.50 20.40 2.88
CA ALA A 54 9.35 21.29 2.92
C ALA A 54 8.49 21.08 4.18
N VAL A 55 7.89 22.16 4.67
CA VAL A 55 6.99 22.19 5.84
C VAL A 55 5.57 22.50 5.36
N SER A 56 4.59 21.71 5.79
CA SER A 56 3.19 21.87 5.40
C SER A 56 2.54 23.08 6.07
N ASP A 57 1.44 23.53 5.50
CA ASP A 57 0.50 24.38 6.21
C ASP A 57 -0.28 23.55 7.25
N PRO A 58 -1.02 24.17 8.20
CA PRO A 58 -1.79 23.42 9.19
C PRO A 58 -2.87 22.59 8.49
N ILE A 59 -2.80 21.27 8.68
CA ILE A 59 -3.71 20.30 8.07
C ILE A 59 -4.75 19.93 9.13
N PRO A 60 -6.04 20.16 8.89
CA PRO A 60 -7.09 19.68 9.79
C PRO A 60 -7.15 18.15 9.75
N THR A 61 -7.17 17.53 10.92
CA THR A 61 -7.32 16.08 11.12
C THR A 61 -8.41 15.82 12.14
N ASP A 62 -8.90 14.58 12.21
CA ASP A 62 -9.95 14.19 13.16
C ASP A 62 -9.52 14.39 14.63
N ASN A 63 -8.21 14.34 14.90
CA ASN A 63 -7.61 14.57 16.21
C ASN A 63 -7.11 16.02 16.41
N GLY A 64 -7.38 16.95 15.48
CA GLY A 64 -7.04 18.37 15.64
C GLY A 64 -6.39 18.99 14.39
N THR A 65 -5.21 19.57 14.55
CA THR A 65 -4.47 20.21 13.45
C THR A 65 -3.02 19.76 13.49
N ALA A 66 -2.55 19.17 12.39
CA ALA A 66 -1.19 18.67 12.24
C ALA A 66 -0.36 19.59 11.33
N VAL A 67 0.92 19.76 11.65
CA VAL A 67 1.92 20.40 10.78
C VAL A 67 3.04 19.40 10.58
N VAL A 68 3.36 19.07 9.33
CA VAL A 68 4.36 18.06 9.00
C VAL A 68 5.54 18.66 8.23
N LYS A 69 6.73 18.09 8.46
CA LYS A 69 7.94 18.40 7.71
C LYS A 69 8.44 17.12 7.07
N VAL A 70 8.63 17.13 5.75
CA VAL A 70 9.17 15.96 5.04
C VAL A 70 10.69 15.93 5.25
N LEU A 71 11.19 14.93 5.99
CA LEU A 71 12.63 14.78 6.24
C LEU A 71 13.33 13.93 5.19
N GLU A 72 12.64 12.90 4.71
CA GLU A 72 13.16 11.97 3.71
C GLU A 72 11.98 11.43 2.90
N LYS A 73 12.24 11.15 1.62
CA LYS A 73 11.27 10.50 0.73
C LYS A 73 11.98 9.36 0.01
N LYS A 74 11.54 8.13 0.28
CA LYS A 74 12.00 6.96 -0.44
C LYS A 74 11.13 6.73 -1.66
N GLU A 75 11.63 7.12 -2.83
CA GLU A 75 10.98 6.79 -4.09
C GLU A 75 11.33 5.36 -4.51
N VAL A 76 10.38 4.67 -5.13
CA VAL A 76 10.64 3.35 -5.71
C VAL A 76 11.64 3.53 -6.85
N ALA A 77 12.74 2.78 -6.83
CA ALA A 77 13.72 2.86 -7.89
C ALA A 77 13.09 2.44 -9.24
N PRO A 78 13.42 3.09 -10.37
CA PRO A 78 12.85 2.75 -11.67
C PRO A 78 12.98 1.26 -12.03
N ASP A 79 14.09 0.63 -11.63
CA ASP A 79 14.35 -0.79 -11.86
C ASP A 79 13.49 -1.71 -10.98
N GLU A 80 13.23 -1.33 -9.73
CA GLU A 80 12.32 -2.04 -8.84
C GLU A 80 10.89 -1.99 -9.37
N TRP A 81 10.46 -0.82 -9.89
CA TRP A 81 9.17 -0.66 -10.52
C TRP A 81 9.01 -1.53 -11.76
N LYS A 82 10.02 -1.58 -12.64
CA LYS A 82 10.00 -2.41 -13.85
C LYS A 82 9.84 -3.89 -13.50
N ASN A 83 10.64 -4.38 -12.55
CA ASN A 83 10.56 -5.78 -12.09
C ASN A 83 9.21 -6.10 -11.43
N ALA A 84 8.69 -5.19 -10.60
CA ALA A 84 7.38 -5.37 -9.96
C ALA A 84 6.25 -5.41 -11.00
N LYS A 85 6.32 -4.54 -12.02
CA LYS A 85 5.33 -4.49 -13.10
C LYS A 85 5.33 -5.77 -13.95
N ASP A 86 6.50 -6.29 -14.28
CA ASP A 86 6.62 -7.51 -15.08
C ASP A 86 6.09 -8.74 -14.31
N ARG A 87 6.44 -8.88 -13.03
CA ARG A 87 5.87 -9.92 -12.15
C ARG A 87 4.35 -9.82 -12.04
N PHE A 88 3.83 -8.62 -11.77
CA PHE A 88 2.40 -8.40 -11.66
C PHE A 88 1.64 -8.76 -12.94
N ARG A 89 2.24 -8.50 -14.11
CA ARG A 89 1.69 -8.90 -15.40
C ARG A 89 1.64 -10.42 -15.54
N GLU A 90 2.71 -11.13 -15.17
CA GLU A 90 2.77 -12.60 -15.22
C GLU A 90 1.75 -13.25 -14.29
N ASP A 91 1.57 -12.71 -13.08
CA ASP A 91 0.58 -13.19 -12.11
C ASP A 91 -0.85 -13.05 -12.66
N LEU A 92 -1.19 -11.88 -13.22
CA LEU A 92 -2.50 -11.66 -13.84
C LEU A 92 -2.76 -12.57 -15.04
N LEU A 93 -1.74 -12.81 -15.87
CA LEU A 93 -1.84 -13.73 -17.00
C LEU A 93 -2.07 -15.17 -16.54
N THR A 94 -1.38 -15.58 -15.48
CA THR A 94 -1.50 -16.91 -14.88
C THR A 94 -2.88 -17.11 -14.25
N ASP A 95 -3.36 -16.15 -13.47
CA ASP A 95 -4.71 -16.19 -12.89
C ASP A 95 -5.78 -16.28 -13.98
N ARG A 96 -5.68 -15.46 -15.04
CA ARG A 96 -6.61 -15.51 -16.17
C ARG A 96 -6.59 -16.86 -16.89
N ARG A 97 -5.41 -17.43 -17.11
CA ARG A 97 -5.25 -18.77 -17.73
C ARG A 97 -5.88 -19.86 -16.85
N ASN A 98 -5.65 -19.82 -15.54
CA ASN A 98 -6.18 -20.80 -14.60
C ASN A 98 -7.72 -20.76 -14.53
N ARG A 99 -8.30 -19.55 -14.53
CA ARG A 99 -9.76 -19.36 -14.57
C ARG A 99 -10.34 -19.90 -15.88
N PHE A 100 -9.71 -19.58 -17.01
CA PHE A 100 -10.15 -20.09 -18.30
C PHE A 100 -10.06 -21.61 -18.39
N PHE A 101 -8.94 -22.20 -17.97
CA PHE A 101 -8.75 -23.65 -17.98
C PHE A 101 -9.76 -24.37 -17.09
N SER A 102 -10.00 -23.86 -15.88
CA SER A 102 -11.01 -24.39 -14.96
C SER A 102 -12.41 -24.35 -15.59
N ALA A 103 -12.82 -23.22 -16.17
CA ALA A 103 -14.12 -23.09 -16.82
C ALA A 103 -14.25 -24.00 -18.05
N TYR A 104 -13.19 -24.12 -18.86
CA TYR A 104 -13.13 -25.02 -20.00
C TYR A 104 -13.26 -26.48 -19.56
N MET A 105 -12.56 -26.89 -18.50
CA MET A 105 -12.58 -28.27 -18.01
C MET A 105 -13.92 -28.66 -17.40
N VAL A 106 -14.58 -27.75 -16.69
CA VAL A 106 -15.96 -27.96 -16.22
C VAL A 106 -16.89 -28.22 -17.40
N LYS A 107 -16.82 -27.38 -18.45
CA LYS A 107 -17.66 -27.53 -19.65
C LYS A 107 -17.33 -28.81 -20.43
N ALA A 108 -16.06 -29.18 -20.54
CA ALA A 108 -15.63 -30.40 -21.21
C ALA A 108 -16.10 -31.66 -20.47
N LYS A 109 -15.95 -31.69 -19.13
CA LYS A 109 -16.46 -32.78 -18.29
C LYS A 109 -17.98 -32.96 -18.40
N GLN A 110 -18.74 -31.85 -18.46
CA GLN A 110 -20.20 -31.92 -18.65
C GLN A 110 -20.62 -32.47 -20.02
N ARG A 111 -19.80 -32.27 -21.06
CA ARG A 111 -20.06 -32.81 -22.41
C ARG A 111 -19.61 -34.26 -22.58
N MET A 112 -18.73 -34.77 -21.72
CA MET A 112 -18.33 -36.17 -21.74
C MET A 112 -19.31 -37.00 -20.91
N LYS A 113 -19.96 -37.99 -21.54
CA LYS A 113 -20.63 -39.07 -20.82
C LYS A 113 -19.56 -39.94 -20.17
N ILE A 114 -19.24 -39.67 -18.91
CA ILE A 114 -18.35 -40.50 -18.12
C ILE A 114 -19.18 -41.67 -17.59
N ASP A 115 -19.09 -42.82 -18.24
CA ASP A 115 -19.66 -44.08 -17.74
C ASP A 115 -18.61 -44.77 -16.87
N VAL A 116 -18.80 -44.77 -15.55
CA VAL A 116 -17.85 -45.37 -14.60
C VAL A 116 -18.26 -46.82 -14.37
N ASN A 117 -17.56 -47.75 -15.01
CA ASN A 117 -17.74 -49.18 -14.76
C ASN A 117 -17.15 -49.56 -13.40
N ARG A 118 -18.02 -49.57 -12.37
CA ARG A 118 -17.65 -49.83 -10.97
C ARG A 118 -17.08 -51.23 -10.73
N GLU A 119 -17.45 -52.23 -11.53
CA GLU A 119 -16.90 -53.59 -11.40
C GLU A 119 -15.42 -53.66 -11.75
N THR A 120 -14.99 -52.98 -12.82
CA THR A 120 -13.57 -52.92 -13.20
C THR A 120 -12.72 -52.14 -12.19
N LEU A 121 -13.30 -51.12 -11.54
CA LEU A 121 -12.60 -50.32 -10.54
C LEU A 121 -12.33 -51.12 -9.26
N GLN A 122 -13.28 -51.96 -8.82
CA GLN A 122 -13.11 -52.78 -7.63
C GLN A 122 -12.09 -53.91 -7.81
N LYS A 123 -11.99 -54.52 -9.01
CA LYS A 123 -11.00 -55.58 -9.29
C LYS A 123 -9.55 -55.09 -9.42
N ALA A 124 -9.33 -53.79 -9.60
CA ALA A 124 -7.99 -53.22 -9.74
C ALA A 124 -7.41 -52.70 -8.41
N ILE A 125 -8.24 -52.58 -7.38
CA ILE A 125 -7.89 -52.02 -6.06
C ILE A 125 -7.93 -53.10 -4.97
N GLY A 126 -8.39 -54.32 -5.29
CA GLY A 126 -8.27 -55.52 -4.45
C GLY A 126 -7.26 -56.49 -5.03
#